data_AF-A0A432V183-F1
#
_entry.id   AF-A0A432V183-F1
#
_cell.length_a   1.000
_cell.length_b   1.000
_cell.length_c   1.000
_cell.angle_alpha   90.00
_cell.angle_beta   90.00
_cell.angle_gamma   90.00
#
_symmetry.space_group_name_H-M   'P 1'
#
loop_
_entity.id
_entity.type
_entity.pdbx_description
1 polymer ?
#
loop_
_entity_poly.entity_id
_entity_poly.type
_entity_poly.pdbx_seq_one_letter_code
_entity_poly.pdbx_strand_id
1 'polypeptide(L)'
;MPDLAMSGAERMAVGWDYIMPIDEDELDRQRRRRLSPARVSFLERAMFWPEIYLKDEGGAARMLQLWLRCKTSRKRFVSELKRRGLARATAYRKRDKALSIISVGLDRDGVRMVAD
;
A
#
# COMPACT_ATOMS: atom_id res chain seq x y z
N MET A 1 2.21 23.76 -27.15
CA MET A 1 3.47 23.24 -27.72
C MET A 1 4.14 24.41 -28.41
N PRO A 2 5.45 24.68 -28.19
CA PRO A 2 6.14 25.75 -28.90
C PRO A 2 6.25 25.40 -30.38
N ASP A 3 6.35 26.45 -31.21
CA ASP A 3 6.62 26.31 -32.63
C ASP A 3 8.03 25.71 -32.81
N LEU A 4 8.14 24.63 -33.57
CA LEU A 4 9.38 23.87 -33.73
C LEU A 4 10.47 24.69 -34.45
N ALA A 5 10.08 25.79 -35.10
CA ALA A 5 10.97 26.71 -35.82
C ALA A 5 11.78 27.67 -34.92
N MET A 6 11.49 27.78 -33.62
CA MET A 6 12.23 28.68 -32.73
C MET A 6 13.67 28.22 -32.51
N SER A 7 14.61 29.18 -32.60
CA SER A 7 16.02 29.02 -32.27
C SER A 7 16.24 28.88 -30.76
N GLY A 8 17.39 28.33 -30.36
CA GLY A 8 17.73 28.13 -28.94
C GLY A 8 17.74 29.43 -28.14
N ALA A 9 18.19 30.54 -28.73
CA ALA A 9 18.20 31.85 -28.08
C ALA A 9 16.79 32.40 -27.83
N GLU A 10 15.86 32.20 -28.78
CA GLU A 10 14.46 32.61 -28.62
C GLU A 10 13.74 31.77 -27.56
N ARG A 11 14.07 30.48 -27.44
CA ARG A 11 13.53 29.62 -26.37
C ARG A 11 13.97 30.11 -24.99
N MET A 12 15.24 30.49 -24.83
CA MET A 12 15.76 31.06 -23.58
C MET A 12 15.13 32.43 -23.28
N ALA A 13 14.96 33.30 -24.29
CA ALA A 13 14.32 34.60 -24.10
C ALA A 13 12.86 34.51 -23.62
N VAL A 14 12.15 33.43 -23.95
CA VAL A 14 10.78 33.16 -23.50
C VAL A 14 10.75 32.37 -22.18
N GLY A 15 11.91 32.08 -21.58
CA GLY A 15 12.01 31.42 -20.28
C GLY A 15 11.73 29.92 -20.32
N TRP A 16 11.92 29.25 -21.46
CA TRP A 16 11.79 27.79 -21.55
C TRP A 16 12.94 27.02 -20.90
N ASP A 17 14.04 27.70 -20.60
CA ASP A 17 15.15 27.23 -19.77
C ASP A 17 14.85 27.38 -18.27
N TYR A 18 13.68 27.93 -17.91
CA TYR A 18 13.24 28.03 -16.52
C TYR A 18 13.01 26.64 -15.94
N ILE A 19 14.09 26.05 -15.44
CA ILE A 19 14.04 24.92 -14.53
C ILE A 19 13.54 25.50 -13.22
N MET A 20 12.29 25.21 -12.87
CA MET A 20 11.78 25.44 -11.52
C MET A 20 12.81 24.91 -10.53
N PRO A 21 13.34 25.73 -9.60
CA PRO A 21 14.25 25.24 -8.59
C PRO A 21 13.58 24.04 -7.93
N ILE A 22 14.26 22.89 -8.02
CA ILE A 22 13.70 21.69 -7.46
C ILE A 22 13.69 21.90 -5.96
N ASP A 23 12.51 21.81 -5.36
CA ASP A 23 12.36 21.79 -3.91
C ASP A 23 13.13 20.56 -3.38
N GLU A 24 14.36 20.79 -2.92
CA GLU A 24 15.25 19.74 -2.42
C GLU A 24 14.63 19.02 -1.23
N ASP A 25 13.83 19.71 -0.40
CA ASP A 25 13.10 19.12 0.71
C ASP A 25 11.97 18.19 0.20
N GLU A 26 11.29 18.55 -0.88
CA GLU A 26 10.33 17.65 -1.54
C GLU A 26 11.02 16.45 -2.20
N LEU A 27 12.17 16.65 -2.87
CA LEU A 27 12.98 15.55 -3.41
C LEU A 27 13.44 14.59 -2.32
N ASP A 28 13.90 15.10 -1.19
CA ASP A 28 14.36 14.30 -0.07
C ASP A 28 13.20 13.59 0.62
N ARG A 29 12.04 14.24 0.76
CA ARG A 29 10.81 13.57 1.19
C ARG A 29 10.42 12.45 0.24
N GLN A 30 10.56 12.64 -1.06
CA GLN A 30 10.30 11.60 -2.06
C GLN A 30 11.32 10.46 -1.97
N ARG A 31 12.62 10.75 -1.84
CA ARG A 31 13.67 9.74 -1.67
C ARG A 31 13.47 8.90 -0.41
N ARG A 32 13.13 9.52 0.72
CA ARG A 32 12.77 8.83 1.97
C ARG A 32 11.52 7.96 1.85
N ARG A 33 10.64 8.24 0.87
CA ARG A 33 9.43 7.46 0.58
C ARG A 33 9.65 6.36 -0.46
N ARG A 34 10.81 6.30 -1.13
CA ARG A 34 11.10 5.28 -2.13
C ARG A 34 11.39 3.96 -1.43
N LEU A 35 10.54 2.97 -1.68
CA LEU A 35 10.75 1.59 -1.24
C LEU A 35 11.84 0.96 -2.11
N SER A 36 12.71 0.16 -1.50
CA SER A 36 13.67 -0.64 -2.27
C SER A 36 12.93 -1.63 -3.18
N PRO A 37 13.50 -2.06 -4.33
CA PRO A 37 12.88 -3.07 -5.18
C PRO A 37 12.54 -4.36 -4.42
N ALA A 38 13.43 -4.80 -3.53
CA ALA A 38 13.19 -5.96 -2.67
C ALA A 38 11.96 -5.77 -1.76
N ARG A 39 11.76 -4.56 -1.24
CA ARG A 39 10.60 -4.21 -0.42
C ARG A 39 9.32 -4.17 -1.24
N VAL A 40 9.36 -3.63 -2.47
CA VAL A 40 8.21 -3.67 -3.39
C VAL A 40 7.80 -5.11 -3.69
N SER A 41 8.74 -5.96 -4.11
CA SER A 41 8.45 -7.38 -4.39
C SER A 41 7.98 -8.15 -3.16
N PHE A 42 8.43 -7.78 -1.96
CA PHE A 42 7.91 -8.36 -0.72
C PHE A 42 6.45 -7.96 -0.49
N LEU A 43 6.10 -6.67 -0.66
CA LEU A 43 4.73 -6.18 -0.52
C LEU A 43 3.79 -6.76 -1.57
N GLU A 44 4.24 -6.92 -2.81
CA GLU A 44 3.48 -7.60 -3.87
C GLU A 44 3.13 -9.03 -3.47
N ARG A 45 4.10 -9.81 -2.99
CA ARG A 45 3.84 -11.15 -2.44
C ARG A 45 2.86 -11.12 -1.27
N ALA A 46 2.97 -10.13 -0.39
CA ALA A 46 2.09 -9.98 0.76
C ALA A 46 0.62 -9.78 0.38
N MET A 47 0.32 -9.19 -0.78
CA MET A 47 -1.05 -9.04 -1.26
C MET A 47 -1.74 -10.37 -1.56
N PHE A 48 -0.97 -11.41 -1.91
CA PHE A 48 -1.50 -12.74 -2.24
C PHE A 48 -1.63 -13.68 -1.03
N TRP A 49 -1.04 -13.35 0.12
CA TRP A 49 -1.10 -14.20 1.31
C TRP A 49 -2.52 -14.53 1.79
N PRO A 50 -3.51 -13.62 1.76
CA PRO A 50 -4.89 -13.99 2.08
C PRO A 50 -5.45 -15.07 1.16
N GLU A 51 -5.11 -15.04 -0.13
CA GLU A 51 -5.56 -16.06 -1.10
C GLU A 51 -4.88 -17.40 -0.86
N ILE A 52 -3.57 -17.38 -0.59
CA ILE A 52 -2.77 -18.60 -0.33
C ILE A 52 -3.20 -19.28 0.96
N TYR A 53 -3.28 -18.53 2.07
CA TYR A 53 -3.42 -19.13 3.41
C TYR A 53 -4.86 -19.20 3.91
N LEU A 54 -5.79 -18.39 3.38
CA LEU A 54 -7.19 -18.35 3.87
C LEU A 54 -8.19 -18.98 2.91
N LYS A 55 -7.73 -19.80 1.94
CA LYS A 55 -8.58 -20.47 0.94
C LYS A 55 -9.80 -21.18 1.54
N ASP A 56 -9.61 -21.86 2.66
CA ASP A 56 -10.66 -22.66 3.32
C ASP A 56 -11.40 -21.86 4.41
N GLU A 57 -11.00 -20.60 4.64
CA GLU A 57 -11.44 -19.77 5.77
C GLU A 57 -12.16 -18.51 5.30
N GLY A 58 -13.13 -18.67 4.40
CA GLY A 58 -13.82 -17.56 3.74
C GLY A 58 -14.48 -16.55 4.69
N GLY A 59 -14.87 -16.97 5.91
CA GLY A 59 -15.35 -16.05 6.94
C GLY A 59 -14.26 -15.16 7.54
N ALA A 60 -13.06 -15.72 7.78
CA ALA A 60 -11.91 -15.00 8.28
C ALA A 60 -11.31 -14.09 7.20
N ALA A 61 -11.20 -14.59 5.96
CA ALA A 61 -10.75 -13.84 4.80
C ALA A 61 -11.57 -12.57 4.55
N ARG A 62 -12.91 -12.69 4.51
CA ARG A 62 -13.81 -11.54 4.36
C ARG A 62 -13.65 -10.50 5.47
N MET A 63 -13.43 -10.95 6.71
CA MET A 63 -13.26 -10.05 7.84
C MET A 63 -11.92 -9.31 7.79
N LEU A 64 -10.84 -10.00 7.43
CA LEU A 64 -9.54 -9.39 7.21
C LEU A 64 -9.60 -8.34 6.09
N GLN A 65 -10.23 -8.66 4.95
CA GLN A 65 -10.43 -7.72 3.84
C GLN A 65 -11.23 -6.48 4.27
N LEU A 66 -12.30 -6.64 5.06
CA LEU A 66 -13.06 -5.51 5.58
C LEU A 66 -12.18 -4.61 6.46
N TRP A 67 -11.40 -5.20 7.37
CA TRP A 67 -10.51 -4.46 8.25
C TRP A 67 -9.41 -3.72 7.47
N LEU A 68 -8.78 -4.38 6.49
CA LEU A 68 -7.77 -3.76 5.61
C LEU A 68 -8.36 -2.59 4.82
N ARG A 69 -9.58 -2.74 4.28
CA ARG A 69 -10.28 -1.64 3.58
C ARG A 69 -10.52 -0.46 4.51
N CYS A 70 -10.91 -0.70 5.76
CA CYS A 70 -11.05 0.36 6.75
C CYS A 70 -9.72 1.07 7.04
N LYS A 71 -8.60 0.32 7.11
CA LYS A 71 -7.27 0.88 7.31
C LYS A 71 -6.82 1.75 6.14
N THR A 72 -6.96 1.28 4.90
CA THR A 72 -6.56 2.04 3.71
C THR A 72 -7.46 3.24 3.47
N SER A 73 -8.76 3.13 3.74
CA SER A 73 -9.71 4.23 3.59
C SER A 73 -9.81 5.15 4.81
N ARG A 74 -8.96 4.98 5.84
CA ARG A 74 -8.99 5.73 7.11
C ARG A 74 -10.36 5.76 7.80
N LYS A 75 -11.16 4.69 7.65
CA LYS A 75 -12.47 4.54 8.30
C LYS A 75 -12.35 3.77 9.60
N ARG A 76 -13.22 4.07 10.56
CA ARG A 76 -13.29 3.33 11.84
C ARG A 76 -13.91 1.95 11.60
N PHE A 77 -13.15 0.90 11.87
CA PHE A 77 -13.61 -0.49 11.71
C PHE A 77 -14.87 -0.79 12.51
N VAL A 78 -14.94 -0.35 13.78
CA VAL A 78 -16.11 -0.57 14.65
C VAL A 78 -17.38 0.10 14.08
N SER A 79 -17.24 1.30 13.51
CA SER A 79 -18.37 2.00 12.88
C SER A 79 -18.88 1.23 11.66
N GLU A 80 -17.97 0.65 10.86
CA GLU A 80 -18.32 -0.16 9.70
C GLU A 80 -18.97 -1.49 10.08
N LEU A 81 -18.55 -2.13 11.17
CA LEU A 81 -19.21 -3.31 11.72
C LEU A 81 -20.65 -3.00 12.14
N LYS A 82 -20.86 -1.89 12.87
CA LYS A 82 -22.19 -1.42 13.28
C LYS A 82 -23.09 -1.17 12.06
N ARG A 83 -22.56 -0.52 11.03
CA ARG A 83 -23.28 -0.26 9.76
C ARG A 83 -23.75 -1.54 9.07
N ARG A 84 -23.03 -2.64 9.25
CA ARG A 84 -23.31 -3.95 8.64
C ARG A 84 -24.06 -4.92 9.58
N GLY A 85 -24.44 -4.49 10.78
CA GLY A 85 -25.09 -5.36 11.77
C GLY A 85 -24.21 -6.50 12.28
N LEU A 86 -22.88 -6.36 12.20
CA LEU A 86 -21.95 -7.42 12.58
C LEU A 86 -21.54 -7.30 14.06
N ALA A 87 -21.58 -8.42 14.78
CA ALA A 87 -21.14 -8.48 16.17
C ALA A 87 -19.62 -8.23 16.28
N ARG A 88 -19.24 -7.27 17.14
CA ARG A 88 -17.84 -6.87 17.34
C ARG A 88 -16.96 -8.04 17.78
N ALA A 89 -17.38 -8.80 18.79
CA ALA A 89 -16.59 -9.93 19.31
C ALA A 89 -16.27 -10.95 18.20
N THR A 90 -17.28 -11.33 17.41
CA THR A 90 -17.11 -12.26 16.29
C THR A 90 -16.19 -11.72 15.21
N ALA A 91 -16.29 -10.43 14.89
CA ALA A 91 -15.42 -9.78 13.91
C ALA A 91 -13.95 -9.78 14.34
N TYR A 92 -13.66 -9.42 15.59
CA TYR A 92 -12.29 -9.45 16.11
C TYR A 92 -11.73 -10.88 16.12
N ARG A 93 -12.49 -11.87 16.59
CA ARG A 93 -12.08 -13.29 16.55
C ARG A 93 -11.76 -13.76 15.13
N LYS A 94 -12.59 -13.43 14.13
CA LYS A 94 -12.35 -13.80 12.72
C LYS A 94 -11.11 -13.10 12.15
N ARG A 95 -10.89 -11.83 12.48
CA ARG A 95 -9.69 -11.10 12.07
C ARG A 95 -8.44 -11.73 12.69
N ASP A 96 -8.46 -11.99 13.99
CA ASP A 96 -7.31 -12.53 14.71
C ASP A 96 -7.00 -13.96 14.26
N LYS A 97 -8.04 -14.77 13.98
CA LYS A 97 -7.90 -16.07 13.31
C LYS A 97 -7.21 -15.94 11.95
N ALA A 98 -7.63 -15.00 11.11
CA ALA A 98 -7.02 -14.78 9.80
C ALA A 98 -5.52 -14.42 9.91
N LEU A 99 -5.18 -13.51 10.83
CA LEU A 99 -3.79 -13.11 11.07
C LEU A 99 -2.94 -14.26 11.62
N SER A 100 -3.50 -15.06 12.52
CA SER A 100 -2.83 -16.24 13.07
C SER A 100 -2.52 -17.28 11.99
N ILE A 101 -3.49 -17.60 11.14
CA ILE A 101 -3.30 -18.56 10.03
C ILE A 101 -2.23 -18.08 9.06
N ILE A 102 -2.27 -16.80 8.67
CA ILE A 102 -1.24 -16.21 7.81
C ILE A 102 0.13 -16.30 8.50
N SER A 103 0.22 -15.96 9.79
CA SER A 103 1.48 -16.01 10.54
C SER A 103 2.09 -17.42 10.55
N VAL A 104 1.27 -18.45 10.82
CA VAL A 104 1.71 -19.85 10.81
C VAL A 104 2.13 -20.29 9.41
N GLY A 105 1.38 -19.88 8.37
CA GLY A 105 1.72 -20.15 6.99
C GLY A 105 3.05 -19.54 6.57
N LEU A 106 3.31 -18.29 6.95
CA LEU A 106 4.55 -17.59 6.64
C LEU A 106 5.77 -18.22 7.34
N ASP A 107 5.61 -18.64 8.60
CA ASP A 107 6.65 -19.32 9.35
C ASP A 107 7.00 -20.67 8.70
N ARG A 108 5.97 -21.46 8.37
CA ARG A 108 6.12 -22.74 7.65
C ARG A 108 6.81 -22.57 6.30
N ASP A 109 6.49 -21.51 5.57
CA ASP A 109 7.04 -21.25 4.23
C ASP A 109 8.39 -20.49 4.30
N GLY A 110 8.93 -20.25 5.52
CA GLY A 110 10.25 -19.67 5.73
C GLY A 110 10.38 -18.20 5.33
N VAL A 111 9.26 -17.46 5.30
CA VAL A 111 9.23 -16.06 4.84
C VAL A 111 9.85 -15.15 5.89
N ARG A 112 11.03 -14.59 5.59
CA ARG A 112 11.73 -13.62 6.44
C ARG A 112 11.35 -12.18 6.08
N MET A 113 11.39 -11.29 7.09
CA MET A 113 11.21 -9.86 6.86
C MET A 113 12.39 -9.30 6.06
N VAL A 114 12.08 -8.48 5.05
CA VAL A 114 13.08 -7.70 4.31
C VAL A 114 13.42 -6.47 5.14
N ALA A 115 14.68 -6.33 5.57
CA ALA A 115 15.22 -5.11 6.14
C ALA A 115 15.44 -4.06 5.03
N ASP A 116 15.17 -2.80 5.34
CA ASP A 116 15.51 -1.66 4.47
C ASP A 116 16.98 -1.25 4.67
#